data_AF-A0A2D6HZ17-F1
#
_entry.id   AF-A0A2D6HZ17-F1
#
_cell.length_a   1.000
_cell.length_b   1.000
_cell.length_c   1.000
_cell.angle_alpha   90.00
_cell.angle_beta   90.00
_cell.angle_gamma   90.00
#
_symmetry.space_group_name_H-M   'P 1'
#
loop_
_entity.id
_entity.type
_entity.pdbx_description
1 polymer ?
#
loop_
_entity_poly.entity_id
_entity_poly.type
_entity_poly.pdbx_seq_one_letter_code
_entity_poly.pdbx_strand_id
1 'polypeptide(L)'
;MWWGHGGTDEREREDMVATYRKHEGPCLLIGTGQAFGESVDGLQTSDLAIFAMLPWRPGDFEQWKGRFDRIGGRPTLLKVVLARKSYDEKVAGILADKITPIKEFLAAEQYQGMDDKLLGIDDHDRMKASVLSALFGEEE
;
A
#
# COMPACT_ATOMS: atom_id res chain seq x y z
N MET A 1 15.37 -18.99 -3.11
CA MET A 1 14.26 -18.73 -2.17
C MET A 1 14.88 -18.20 -0.90
N TRP A 2 14.32 -17.12 -0.36
CA TRP A 2 14.74 -16.51 0.90
C TRP A 2 13.54 -16.37 1.82
N TRP A 3 13.77 -16.40 3.13
CA TRP A 3 12.70 -16.19 4.09
C TRP A 3 13.20 -15.60 5.41
N GLY A 4 12.35 -14.82 6.08
CA GLY A 4 12.67 -14.30 7.41
C GLY A 4 11.43 -13.92 8.22
N HIS A 5 11.63 -13.67 9.50
CA HIS A 5 10.60 -13.23 10.44
C HIS A 5 11.20 -12.25 11.46
N GLY A 6 10.42 -11.85 12.47
CA GLY A 6 10.86 -10.85 13.46
C GLY A 6 12.05 -11.26 14.33
N GLY A 7 12.50 -12.52 14.25
CA GLY A 7 13.71 -13.01 14.94
C GLY A 7 14.93 -13.11 14.03
N THR A 8 14.79 -12.85 12.73
CA THR A 8 15.90 -12.77 11.80
C THR A 8 16.69 -11.50 12.07
N ASP A 9 18.02 -11.61 12.14
CA ASP A 9 18.90 -10.46 12.37
C ASP A 9 18.75 -9.41 11.27
N GLU A 10 18.96 -8.15 11.61
CA GLU A 10 18.81 -7.04 10.66
C GLU A 10 19.77 -7.17 9.47
N ARG A 11 21.04 -7.51 9.71
CA ARG A 11 22.03 -7.68 8.62
C ARG A 11 21.66 -8.85 7.73
N GLU A 12 21.17 -9.92 8.33
CA GLU A 12 20.73 -11.09 7.59
C GLU A 12 19.54 -10.76 6.68
N ARG A 13 18.58 -9.92 7.13
CA ARG A 13 17.48 -9.42 6.28
C ARG A 13 17.99 -8.56 5.14
N GLU A 14 18.93 -7.65 5.41
CA GLU A 14 19.54 -6.80 4.38
C GLU A 14 20.26 -7.63 3.32
N ASP A 15 21.06 -8.61 3.73
CA ASP A 15 21.78 -9.52 2.84
C ASP A 15 20.83 -10.39 2.02
N MET A 16 19.75 -10.87 2.62
CA MET A 16 18.69 -11.61 1.92
C MET A 16 18.05 -10.76 0.83
N VAL A 17 17.69 -9.51 1.12
CA VAL A 17 17.08 -8.61 0.13
C VAL A 17 18.08 -8.22 -0.96
N ALA A 18 19.34 -8.00 -0.58
CA ALA A 18 20.42 -7.67 -1.49
C ALA A 18 20.76 -8.80 -2.47
N THR A 19 20.66 -10.05 -2.02
CA THR A 19 20.85 -11.24 -2.86
C THR A 19 19.61 -11.55 -3.70
N TYR A 20 18.41 -11.41 -3.12
CA TYR A 20 17.13 -11.53 -3.82
C TYR A 20 17.06 -10.60 -5.05
N ARG A 21 17.32 -9.30 -4.88
CA ARG A 21 17.20 -8.31 -5.98
C ARG A 21 18.20 -8.52 -7.12
N LYS A 22 19.31 -9.21 -6.86
CA LYS A 22 20.37 -9.48 -7.84
C LYS A 22 20.19 -10.83 -8.54
N HIS A 23 19.25 -11.65 -8.08
CA HIS A 23 19.06 -12.98 -8.60
C HIS A 23 18.45 -12.93 -10.00
N GLU A 24 19.10 -13.62 -10.94
CA GLU A 24 18.59 -13.76 -12.30
C GLU A 24 17.58 -14.90 -12.38
N GLY A 25 16.41 -14.63 -12.96
CA GLY A 25 15.35 -15.62 -13.13
C GLY A 25 14.37 -15.73 -11.95
N PRO A 26 13.43 -16.68 -12.03
CA PRO A 26 12.33 -16.80 -11.07
C PRO A 26 12.82 -17.07 -9.65
N CYS A 27 12.36 -16.27 -8.70
CA CYS A 27 12.74 -16.43 -7.31
C CYS A 27 11.64 -15.94 -6.36
N LEU A 28 11.80 -16.23 -5.06
CA LEU A 28 10.78 -15.97 -4.04
C LEU A 28 11.45 -15.51 -2.73
N LEU A 29 10.91 -14.43 -2.16
CA LEU A 29 11.20 -13.94 -0.83
C LEU A 29 9.93 -14.04 0.02
N ILE A 30 10.03 -14.67 1.20
CA ILE A 30 8.90 -14.87 2.13
C ILE A 30 9.19 -14.12 3.42
N GLY A 31 8.25 -13.32 3.90
CA GLY A 31 8.48 -12.51 5.09
C GLY A 31 7.22 -12.26 5.88
N THR A 32 7.37 -12.04 7.18
CA THR A 32 6.31 -11.39 7.94
C THR A 32 6.29 -9.90 7.62
N GLY A 33 5.11 -9.29 7.57
CA GLY A 33 4.99 -7.86 7.29
C GLY A 33 5.71 -6.99 8.32
N GLN A 34 5.86 -7.45 9.57
CA GLN A 34 6.64 -6.74 10.59
C GLN A 34 8.15 -6.81 10.34
N ALA A 35 8.66 -7.87 9.70
CA ALA A 35 10.09 -8.03 9.45
C ALA A 35 10.53 -7.37 8.12
N PHE A 36 9.63 -7.30 7.13
CA PHE A 36 9.95 -6.81 5.77
C PHE A 36 9.13 -5.62 5.31
N GLY A 37 8.08 -5.25 6.06
CA GLY A 37 7.20 -4.13 5.72
C GLY A 37 7.70 -2.77 6.21
N GLU A 38 8.69 -2.76 7.09
CA GLU A 38 9.33 -1.57 7.64
C GLU A 38 10.82 -1.57 7.30
N SER A 39 11.37 -0.38 7.02
CA SER A 39 12.81 -0.12 6.81
C SER A 39 13.56 -0.95 5.75
N VAL A 40 12.88 -1.83 5.00
CA VAL A 40 13.50 -2.58 3.89
C VAL A 40 13.42 -1.78 2.59
N ASP A 41 14.52 -1.80 1.82
CA ASP A 41 14.60 -1.25 0.46
C ASP A 41 15.02 -2.33 -0.55
N GLY A 42 14.47 -2.26 -1.77
CA GLY A 42 14.73 -3.20 -2.85
C GLY A 42 13.53 -4.06 -3.23
N LEU A 43 12.45 -4.07 -2.44
CA LEU A 43 11.24 -4.84 -2.75
C LEU A 43 10.49 -4.31 -3.99
N GLN A 44 10.69 -3.04 -4.35
CA GLN A 44 10.21 -2.43 -5.59
C GLN A 44 10.79 -3.09 -6.87
N THR A 45 11.78 -3.97 -6.70
CA THR A 45 12.28 -4.84 -7.76
C THR A 45 11.51 -6.16 -7.85
N SER A 46 10.33 -6.31 -7.26
CA SER A 46 9.50 -7.51 -7.39
C SER A 46 8.52 -7.40 -8.57
N ASP A 47 8.14 -8.50 -9.20
CA ASP A 47 7.05 -8.50 -10.20
C ASP A 47 5.67 -8.74 -9.55
N LEU A 48 5.65 -9.41 -8.40
CA LEU A 48 4.45 -9.85 -7.70
C LEU A 48 4.69 -9.83 -6.20
N ALA A 49 3.78 -9.18 -5.46
CA ALA A 49 3.69 -9.27 -4.01
C ALA A 49 2.37 -9.94 -3.62
N ILE A 50 2.44 -10.91 -2.71
CA ILE A 50 1.26 -11.63 -2.21
C ILE A 50 1.14 -11.38 -0.71
N PHE A 51 0.07 -10.70 -0.32
CA PHE A 51 -0.33 -10.56 1.08
C PHE A 51 -1.23 -11.73 1.46
N ALA A 52 -0.60 -12.74 2.07
CA ALA A 52 -1.29 -13.94 2.55
C ALA A 52 -2.03 -13.71 3.90
N MET A 53 -1.66 -12.65 4.62
CA MET A 53 -2.31 -12.25 5.87
C MET A 53 -2.56 -10.74 5.85
N LEU A 54 -3.80 -10.35 6.19
CA LEU A 54 -4.15 -8.94 6.34
C LEU A 54 -3.60 -8.37 7.66
N PRO A 55 -3.03 -7.16 7.65
CA PRO A 55 -2.75 -6.45 8.88
C PRO A 55 -4.05 -5.97 9.53
N TRP A 56 -4.00 -5.67 10.82
CA TRP A 56 -5.16 -5.10 11.54
C TRP A 56 -5.28 -3.59 11.41
N ARG A 57 -4.17 -2.92 11.08
CA ARG A 57 -4.11 -1.46 10.94
C ARG A 57 -3.97 -1.08 9.46
N PRO A 58 -4.81 -0.17 8.96
CA PRO A 58 -4.68 0.36 7.59
C PRO A 58 -3.28 0.89 7.28
N GLY A 59 -2.68 1.62 8.23
CA GLY A 59 -1.34 2.19 8.03
C GLY A 59 -0.25 1.15 7.81
N ASP A 60 -0.38 -0.05 8.38
CA ASP A 60 0.58 -1.13 8.10
C ASP A 60 0.45 -1.58 6.63
N PHE A 61 -0.77 -1.70 6.13
CA PHE A 61 -1.01 -2.08 4.74
C PHE A 61 -0.45 -1.04 3.76
N GLU A 62 -0.68 0.24 4.02
CA GLU A 62 -0.14 1.34 3.21
C GLU A 62 1.39 1.37 3.23
N GLN A 63 1.99 1.18 4.41
CA GLN A 63 3.44 1.09 4.53
C GLN A 63 4.01 -0.10 3.75
N TRP A 64 3.39 -1.28 3.85
CA TRP A 64 3.84 -2.48 3.14
C TRP A 64 3.71 -2.31 1.63
N LYS A 65 2.57 -1.77 1.16
CA LYS A 65 2.36 -1.40 -0.24
C LYS A 65 3.45 -0.45 -0.72
N GLY A 66 3.76 0.59 0.05
CA GLY A 66 4.78 1.57 -0.26
C GLY A 66 6.21 1.02 -0.35
N ARG A 67 6.46 -0.25 0.01
CA ARG A 67 7.75 -0.92 -0.23
C ARG A 67 7.90 -1.42 -1.66
N PHE A 68 6.79 -1.73 -2.32
CA PHE A 68 6.77 -2.18 -3.72
C PHE A 68 6.62 -1.01 -4.70
N ASP A 69 6.06 0.11 -4.23
CA ASP A 69 5.83 1.32 -5.01
C ASP A 69 6.81 2.44 -4.62
N ARG A 70 8.08 2.28 -5.00
CA ARG A 70 9.16 3.27 -4.78
C ARG A 70 9.84 3.66 -6.08
N ILE A 71 10.54 4.80 -6.03
CA ILE A 71 11.37 5.31 -7.12
C ILE A 71 12.37 4.23 -7.57
N GLY A 72 12.49 4.05 -8.89
CA GLY A 72 13.40 3.07 -9.49
C GLY A 72 12.88 1.63 -9.47
N GLY A 73 11.61 1.43 -9.08
CA GLY A 73 10.94 0.13 -9.12
C GLY A 73 10.45 -0.28 -10.51
N ARG A 74 10.01 -1.53 -10.62
CA ARG A 74 9.27 -2.07 -11.77
C ARG A 74 7.80 -2.28 -11.40
N PRO A 75 6.89 -2.37 -12.39
CA PRO A 75 5.48 -2.65 -12.10
C PRO A 75 5.33 -3.92 -11.27
N THR A 76 4.87 -3.77 -10.02
CA THR A 76 4.63 -4.90 -9.11
C THR A 76 3.13 -5.16 -9.02
N LEU A 77 2.68 -6.36 -9.35
CA LEU A 77 1.30 -6.77 -9.12
C LEU A 77 1.11 -7.07 -7.63
N LEU A 78 0.13 -6.43 -6.98
CA LEU A 78 -0.23 -6.72 -5.61
C LEU A 78 -1.44 -7.65 -5.57
N LYS A 79 -1.30 -8.80 -4.90
CA LYS A 79 -2.41 -9.73 -4.64
C LYS A 79 -2.65 -9.83 -3.14
N VAL A 80 -3.88 -9.59 -2.73
CA VAL A 80 -4.34 -9.83 -1.36
C VAL A 80 -5.18 -11.10 -1.37
N VAL A 81 -4.80 -12.08 -0.56
CA VAL A 81 -5.52 -13.36 -0.47
C VAL A 81 -6.53 -13.24 0.67
N LEU A 82 -7.81 -13.47 0.38
CA LEU A 82 -8.89 -13.50 1.36
C LEU A 82 -9.55 -14.87 1.32
N ALA A 83 -9.57 -15.56 2.46
CA ALA A 83 -10.31 -16.80 2.58
C ALA A 83 -11.82 -16.50 2.71
N ARG A 84 -12.63 -17.09 1.81
CA ARG A 84 -14.09 -16.91 1.85
C ARG A 84 -14.71 -17.56 3.08
N LYS A 85 -15.78 -16.96 3.60
CA LYS A 85 -16.50 -17.43 4.81
C LYS A 85 -15.57 -17.59 6.02
N SER A 86 -14.54 -16.76 6.08
CA SER A 86 -13.56 -16.77 7.16
C SER A 86 -13.55 -15.43 7.86
N TYR A 87 -12.80 -15.36 8.96
CA TYR A 87 -12.61 -14.12 9.70
C TYR A 87 -11.94 -13.02 8.84
N ASP A 88 -11.23 -13.39 7.78
CA ASP A 88 -10.55 -12.46 6.87
C ASP A 88 -11.53 -11.49 6.20
N GLU A 89 -12.76 -11.93 5.88
CA GLU A 89 -13.79 -11.05 5.29
C GLU A 89 -14.19 -9.93 6.26
N LYS A 90 -14.26 -10.24 7.55
CA LYS A 90 -14.56 -9.24 8.59
C LYS A 90 -13.40 -8.26 8.75
N VAL A 91 -12.16 -8.74 8.72
CA VAL A 91 -10.96 -7.88 8.80
C VAL A 91 -10.88 -6.97 7.58
N ALA A 92 -11.12 -7.50 6.38
CA ALA A 92 -11.14 -6.73 5.15
C ALA A 92 -12.20 -5.61 5.20
N GLY A 93 -13.40 -5.90 5.71
CA GLY A 93 -14.44 -4.89 5.94
C GLY A 93 -13.98 -3.77 6.89
N ILE A 94 -13.43 -4.15 8.05
CA ILE A 94 -12.91 -3.17 9.04
C ILE A 94 -11.78 -2.31 8.44
N LEU A 95 -10.90 -2.89 7.63
CA LEU A 95 -9.83 -2.14 6.96
C LEU A 95 -10.40 -1.17 5.94
N ALA A 96 -11.34 -1.60 5.10
CA ALA A 96 -11.99 -0.73 4.12
C ALA A 96 -12.71 0.44 4.81
N ASP A 97 -13.47 0.17 5.87
CA ASP A 97 -14.20 1.16 6.65
C ASP A 97 -13.28 2.18 7.32
N LYS A 98 -12.05 1.79 7.67
CA LYS A 98 -11.06 2.71 8.27
C LYS A 98 -10.24 3.46 7.24
N ILE A 99 -9.99 2.87 6.07
CA ILE A 99 -9.22 3.52 4.99
C ILE A 99 -9.97 4.73 4.43
N THR A 100 -11.30 4.62 4.25
CA THR A 100 -12.09 5.70 3.65
C THR A 100 -12.04 6.99 4.48
N PRO A 101 -12.34 6.99 5.80
CA PRO A 101 -12.24 8.19 6.62
C PRO A 101 -10.82 8.75 6.73
N ILE A 102 -9.80 7.89 6.72
CA ILE A 102 -8.39 8.32 6.76
C ILE A 102 -8.02 9.02 5.45
N LYS A 103 -8.45 8.49 4.29
CA LYS A 103 -8.24 9.14 3.00
C LYS A 103 -8.98 10.46 2.89
N GLU A 104 -10.21 10.53 3.39
CA GLU A 104 -10.99 11.76 3.44
C GLU A 104 -10.34 12.82 4.36
N PHE A 105 -9.84 12.40 5.53
CA PHE A 105 -9.11 13.28 6.46
C PHE A 105 -7.79 13.77 5.86
N LEU A 106 -6.99 12.89 5.27
CA LEU A 106 -5.72 13.26 4.62
C LEU A 106 -5.95 14.14 3.39
N ALA A 107 -7.00 13.89 2.62
CA ALA A 107 -7.41 14.78 1.54
C ALA A 107 -7.79 16.16 2.10
N ALA A 108 -8.60 16.23 3.15
CA ALA A 108 -9.00 17.49 3.79
C ALA A 108 -7.80 18.28 4.33
N GLU A 109 -6.79 17.63 4.92
CA GLU A 109 -5.54 18.28 5.36
C GLU A 109 -4.68 18.75 4.18
N GLN A 110 -4.62 18.00 3.07
CA GLN A 110 -3.93 18.46 1.84
C GLN A 110 -4.58 19.68 1.20
N TYR A 111 -5.89 19.89 1.44
CA TYR A 111 -6.61 21.09 1.00
C TYR A 111 -6.60 22.24 2.03
N GLN A 112 -6.17 22.01 3.27
CA GLN A 112 -5.98 23.10 4.24
C GLN A 112 -4.79 23.99 3.82
N GLY A 113 -5.11 25.18 3.31
CA GLY A 113 -4.16 26.12 2.71
C GLY A 113 -4.34 26.32 1.20
N MET A 114 -5.19 25.51 0.53
CA MET A 114 -5.69 25.85 -0.81
C MET A 114 -6.85 26.85 -0.76
N ASP A 115 -7.52 27.01 0.39
CA ASP A 115 -8.59 28.01 0.56
C ASP A 115 -8.11 29.44 0.23
N ASP A 116 -6.91 29.82 0.66
CA ASP A 116 -6.32 31.13 0.36
C ASP A 116 -5.93 31.31 -1.12
N LYS A 117 -5.75 30.21 -1.87
CA LYS A 117 -5.48 30.22 -3.32
C LYS A 117 -6.73 30.02 -4.18
N LEU A 118 -7.85 29.65 -3.58
CA LEU A 118 -9.13 29.38 -4.25
C LEU A 118 -10.14 30.55 -4.12
N LEU A 119 -9.73 31.67 -3.52
CA LEU A 119 -10.49 32.94 -3.40
C LEU A 119 -10.93 33.61 -4.73
N GLY A 120 -10.90 32.89 -5.86
CA GLY A 120 -11.30 33.41 -7.17
C GLY A 120 -12.14 32.48 -8.03
N ILE A 121 -12.63 31.35 -7.50
CA ILE A 121 -13.50 30.44 -8.27
C ILE A 121 -14.81 30.25 -7.49
N ASP A 122 -15.79 31.10 -7.80
CA ASP A 122 -17.11 31.22 -7.16
C ASP A 122 -18.05 30.01 -7.28
N ASP A 123 -17.55 28.80 -7.56
CA ASP A 123 -18.42 27.63 -7.72
C ASP A 123 -17.79 26.35 -7.16
N HIS A 124 -17.80 26.28 -5.83
CA HIS A 124 -17.37 25.12 -5.04
C HIS A 124 -18.13 23.84 -5.41
N ASP A 125 -19.40 23.94 -5.83
CA ASP A 125 -20.23 22.78 -6.15
C ASP A 125 -19.78 22.14 -7.47
N ARG A 126 -19.34 22.94 -8.44
CA ARG A 126 -18.78 22.43 -9.70
C ARG A 126 -17.46 21.69 -9.50
N MET A 127 -16.62 22.16 -8.57
CA MET A 127 -15.34 21.50 -8.25
C MET A 127 -15.58 20.16 -7.55
N LYS A 128 -16.48 20.12 -6.55
CA LYS A 128 -16.88 18.87 -5.89
C LYS A 128 -17.44 17.85 -6.88
N ALA A 129 -18.30 18.28 -7.80
CA ALA A 129 -18.83 17.41 -8.85
C ALA A 129 -17.71 16.86 -9.77
N SER A 130 -16.70 17.67 -10.11
CA SER A 130 -15.57 17.23 -10.94
C SER A 130 -14.67 16.20 -10.24
N VAL A 131 -14.45 16.36 -8.93
CA VAL A 131 -13.62 15.44 -8.12
C VAL A 131 -14.36 14.13 -7.89
N LEU A 132 -15.68 14.19 -7.62
CA LEU A 132 -16.52 13.00 -7.48
C LEU A 132 -16.60 12.24 -8.81
N SER A 133 -16.75 12.93 -9.94
CA SER A 133 -16.74 12.31 -11.28
C SER A 133 -15.39 11.68 -11.62
N ALA A 134 -14.27 12.32 -11.26
CA ALA A 134 -12.94 11.75 -11.49
C ALA A 134 -12.62 10.54 -10.59
N LEU A 135 -13.22 10.46 -9.41
CA LEU A 135 -13.02 9.37 -8.44
C LEU A 135 -13.95 8.18 -8.65
N PHE A 136 -15.16 8.41 -9.15
CA PHE A 136 -16.22 7.41 -9.27
C PHE A 136 -16.75 7.24 -10.69
N GLY A 137 -15.94 7.58 -11.71
CA GLY A 137 -16.33 7.58 -13.13
C GLY A 137 -17.36 6.50 -13.46
N GLU A 138 -18.56 6.95 -13.83
CA GLU A 138 -19.69 6.07 -14.14
C GLU A 138 -19.27 5.12 -15.28
N GLU A 139 -19.19 3.82 -14.96
CA GLU A 139 -19.14 2.77 -15.96
C GLU A 139 -20.49 2.76 -16.70
N GLU A 140 -20.49 3.17 -17.98
CA GLU A 140 -21.56 2.91 -18.95
C GLU A 140 -21.60 1.43 -19.37
#